data_AF-A0A382IHV8-F1
#
_entry.id   AF-A0A382IHV8-F1
#
_cell.length_a   1.000
_cell.length_b   1.000
_cell.length_c   1.000
_cell.angle_alpha   90.00
_cell.angle_beta   90.00
_cell.angle_gamma   90.00
#
_symmetry.space_group_name_H-M   'P 1'
#
loop_
_entity.id
_entity.type
_entity.pdbx_description
1 polymer ?
#
loop_
_entity_poly.entity_id
_entity_poly.type
_entity_poly.pdbx_seq_one_letter_code
_entity_poly.pdbx_strand_id
1 'polypeptide(L)' 'MADTYVARDTERGVPATVAWLTEEVGELARAARKGTREEQVHEVGDVLAWLASLANQLNVD' A
#
# COMPACT_ATOMS: atom_id res chain seq x y z
N MET A 1 0.01 -10.80 9.24
CA MET A 1 0.44 -9.67 8.38
C MET A 1 -0.17 -9.76 6.98
N ALA A 2 -0.34 -10.95 6.40
CA ALA A 2 -1.07 -11.13 5.14
C ALA A 2 -2.61 -11.01 5.25
N ASP A 3 -3.18 -11.19 6.45
CA ASP A 3 -4.65 -11.22 6.64
C ASP A 3 -5.35 -9.85 6.49
N THR A 4 -4.63 -8.73 6.56
CA THR A 4 -5.25 -7.39 6.56
C THR A 4 -5.54 -6.86 5.16
N TYR A 5 -4.72 -7.20 4.17
CA TYR A 5 -4.78 -6.61 2.82
C TYR A 5 -5.67 -7.42 1.87
N VAL A 6 -5.51 -8.75 1.85
CA VAL A 6 -6.15 -9.63 0.86
C VAL A 6 -7.67 -9.70 1.00
N ALA A 7 -8.21 -9.54 2.21
CA ALA A 7 -9.65 -9.61 2.44
C ALA A 7 -10.42 -8.30 2.13
N ARG A 8 -9.72 -7.18 1.89
CA ARG A 8 -10.34 -5.86 1.70
C ARG A 8 -10.30 -5.32 0.26
N ASP A 9 -9.56 -5.97 -0.63
CA ASP A 9 -9.27 -5.43 -1.97
C ASP A 9 -10.36 -5.62 -3.02
N THR A 10 -11.28 -6.56 -2.83
CA THR A 10 -12.24 -6.91 -3.89
C THR A 10 -13.47 -5.99 -3.92
N GLU A 11 -13.81 -5.30 -2.82
CA GLU A 11 -15.02 -4.45 -2.74
C GLU A 11 -14.76 -2.94 -2.93
N ARG A 12 -13.51 -2.47 -2.77
CA ARG A 12 -13.21 -1.03 -2.67
C ARG A 12 -13.12 -0.28 -4.02
N GLY A 13 -12.83 -0.99 -5.11
CA GLY A 13 -12.69 -0.42 -6.45
C GLY A 13 -11.46 0.48 -6.65
N VAL A 14 -11.07 0.71 -7.90
CA VAL A 14 -9.84 1.44 -8.28
C VAL A 14 -9.67 2.80 -7.59
N PRO A 15 -10.69 3.68 -7.50
CA PRO A 15 -10.51 4.99 -6.87
C PRO A 15 -10.11 4.91 -5.39
N ALA A 16 -10.68 3.97 -4.64
CA ALA A 16 -10.33 3.79 -3.23
C ALA A 16 -8.91 3.22 -3.10
N THR A 17 -8.52 2.28 -3.95
CA THR A 17 -7.15 1.72 -3.97
C THR A 17 -6.11 2.80 -4.25
N VAL A 18 -6.37 3.71 -5.19
CA VAL A 18 -5.47 4.85 -5.47
C VAL A 18 -5.38 5.80 -4.28
N ALA A 19 -6.51 6.08 -3.61
CA ALA A 19 -6.52 6.93 -2.42
C ALA A 19 -5.66 6.32 -1.29
N TRP A 20 -5.84 5.03 -1.01
CA TRP A 20 -5.01 4.32 -0.02
C TRP A 20 -3.54 4.30 -0.42
N LEU A 21 -3.21 3.91 -1.66
CA LEU A 21 -1.81 3.93 -2.13
C LEU A 21 -1.16 5.31 -1.93
N THR A 22 -1.91 6.40 -2.15
CA THR A 22 -1.39 7.76 -1.94
C THR A 22 -1.14 8.06 -0.46
N GLU A 23 -2.00 7.58 0.44
CA GLU A 23 -1.83 7.68 1.89
C GLU A 23 -0.57 6.94 2.36
N GLU A 24 -0.37 5.71 1.89
CA GLU A 24 0.78 4.86 2.24
C GLU A 24 2.09 5.44 1.71
N VAL A 25 2.09 6.05 0.52
CA VAL A 25 3.25 6.82 0.02
C VAL A 25 3.55 8.00 0.94
N GLY A 26 2.53 8.62 1.53
CA GLY A 26 2.68 9.69 2.53
C GLY A 26 3.31 9.21 3.83
N GLU A 27 2.91 8.05 4.34
CA GLU A 27 3.49 7.43 5.54
C GLU A 27 4.92 6.91 5.27
N LEU A 28 5.17 6.30 4.11
CA LEU A 28 6.52 5.97 3.65
C LEU A 28 7.42 7.21 3.59
N ALA A 29 6.94 8.34 3.05
CA ALA A 29 7.71 9.58 3.02
C ALA A 29 8.03 10.10 4.44
N ARG A 30 7.14 9.88 5.41
CA ARG A 30 7.37 10.21 6.82
C ARG A 30 8.43 9.29 7.44
N ALA A 31 8.31 7.97 7.25
CA ALA A 31 9.24 6.96 7.76
C ALA A 31 10.63 7.11 7.14
N ALA A 32 10.73 7.39 5.84
CA ALA A 32 12.00 7.64 5.16
C ALA A 32 12.74 8.86 5.72
N ARG A 33 12.01 9.89 6.16
CA ARG A 33 12.61 11.13 6.69
C ARG A 33 12.93 11.07 8.18
N LYS A 34 12.08 10.42 8.99
CA LYS A 34 12.14 10.51 10.46
C LYS A 34 12.00 9.18 11.19
N GLY A 35 11.70 8.10 10.48
CA GLY A 35 11.40 6.80 11.07
C GLY A 35 12.62 5.89 11.24
N THR A 36 12.42 4.82 11.99
CA THR A 36 13.36 3.72 12.20
C THR A 36 13.49 2.86 10.95
N ARG A 37 14.48 1.97 10.94
CA ARG A 37 14.63 1.00 9.85
C ARG A 37 13.43 0.06 9.78
N GLU A 38 12.90 -0.33 10.92
CA GLU A 38 11.72 -1.18 11.04
C GLU A 38 10.48 -0.49 10.44
N GLU A 39 10.26 0.80 10.76
CA GLU A 39 9.19 1.60 10.17
C GLU A 39 9.37 1.73 8.65
N GLN A 40 10.58 2.02 8.17
CA GLN A 40 10.84 2.08 6.72
C GLN A 40 10.53 0.76 6.01
N VAL A 41 10.92 -0.37 6.59
CA VAL A 41 10.63 -1.69 6.02
C VAL A 41 9.14 -1.97 5.99
N HIS A 42 8.41 -1.56 7.04
CA HIS A 42 6.96 -1.68 7.13
C HIS A 42 6.27 -0.90 6.01
N GLU A 43 6.52 0.42 5.94
CA GLU A 43 5.85 1.29 4.97
C GLU A 43 6.19 0.93 3.51
N VAL A 44 7.41 0.46 3.25
CA VAL A 44 7.77 -0.07 1.91
C VAL A 44 6.92 -1.30 1.57
N GLY A 45 6.71 -2.19 2.54
CA GLY A 45 5.85 -3.36 2.37
C GLY A 45 4.42 -2.96 2.02
N ASP A 46 3.88 -1.95 2.69
CA ASP A 46 2.51 -1.49 2.48
C ASP A 46 2.34 -0.83 1.11
N VAL A 47 3.26 0.05 0.71
CA VAL A 47 3.25 0.64 -0.66
C VAL A 47 3.33 -0.45 -1.74
N LEU A 48 4.18 -1.48 -1.55
CA LEU A 48 4.28 -2.58 -2.50
C LEU A 48 2.99 -3.41 -2.58
N ALA A 49 2.37 -3.68 -1.43
CA ALA A 49 1.11 -4.42 -1.37
C ALA A 49 0.00 -3.68 -2.13
N TRP A 50 -0.19 -2.38 -1.85
CA TRP A 50 -1.22 -1.59 -2.51
C TRP A 50 -0.96 -1.35 -4.00
N LEU A 51 0.31 -1.23 -4.41
CA LEU A 51 0.66 -1.16 -5.81
C LEU A 51 0.31 -2.46 -6.55
N ALA A 52 0.60 -3.62 -5.95
CA ALA A 52 0.22 -4.91 -6.51
C ALA A 52 -1.31 -5.07 -6.60
N SER A 53 -2.05 -4.64 -5.57
CA SER A 53 -3.52 -4.64 -5.58
C SER A 53 -4.08 -3.76 -6.69
N LEU A 54 -3.50 -2.57 -6.90
CA LEU A 54 -3.90 -1.69 -8.00
C LEU A 54 -3.58 -2.31 -9.37
N ALA A 55 -2.40 -2.91 -9.54
CA ALA A 55 -2.00 -3.59 -10.77
C ALA A 55 -2.99 -4.71 -11.13
N ASN A 56 -3.37 -5.52 -10.14
CA ASN A 56 -4.40 -6.56 -10.29
C ASN A 56 -5.75 -5.98 -10.73
N GLN A 57 -6.22 -4.90 -10.09
CA GLN A 57 -7.50 -4.25 -10.46
C GLN A 57 -7.47 -3.62 -11.86
N LEU A 58 -6.31 -3.15 -12.32
CA LEU A 58 -6.11 -2.58 -13.65
C LEU A 58 -5.84 -3.63 -14.73
N ASN A 59 -5.65 -4.91 -14.36
CA ASN A 59 -5.19 -5.98 -15.26
C ASN A 59 -3.86 -5.62 -15.93
N VAL A 60 -2.89 -5.16 -15.14
CA VAL A 60 -1.52 -4.86 -15.58
C VAL A 60 -0.58 -5.83 -14.87
N ASP A 61 0.15 -6.64 -15.65
CA ASP A 61 1.08 -7.69 -15.24
C ASP A 61 2.56 -7.28 -15.31
#